data_AF-A0ABD2QG62-F1
#
_entry.id   AF-A0ABD2QG62-F1
#
_cell.length_a   1.000
_cell.length_b   1.000
_cell.length_c   1.000
_cell.angle_alpha   90.00
_cell.angle_beta   90.00
_cell.angle_gamma   90.00
#
_symmetry.space_group_name_H-M   'P 1'
#
loop_
_entity.id
_entity.type
_entity.pdbx_description
1 polymer ?
#
loop_
_entity_poly.entity_id
_entity_poly.type
_entity_poly.pdbx_seq_one_letter_code
_entity_poly.pdbx_strand_id
1 'polypeptide(L)'
;MDKTPSWNSQAKLEIHVQLSCESGFYGPACGKRCQAKAGHSYCDSQGNAVCVKGKLPPDCQNDDPCLLNPCAEGAECKNLEDGGRQCICEAEDTSKCYGYKACEPNPCLNGGECTLSSTNRFKHDCLCPMGFAGANCAVPWHWITIASVSLITIITCALVVICRCRRKTAKEKAVYKLTKNQLEFKEELERAIALRASRPEAEDYMDIYDDYEGEKPETEYFSYEYTDVPSLLAAKTAIEYDLPVPPTPPA
;
A
#
# COMPACT_ATOMS: atom_id res chain seq x y z
N MET A 1 32.63 -83.38 -36.89
CA MET A 1 32.66 -83.00 -35.47
C MET A 1 31.66 -81.86 -35.30
N ASP A 2 30.39 -82.18 -35.05
CA ASP A 2 29.38 -81.15 -34.83
C ASP A 2 29.43 -80.64 -33.39
N LYS A 3 29.46 -79.31 -33.25
CA LYS A 3 29.33 -78.64 -31.97
C LYS A 3 27.85 -78.36 -31.73
N THR A 4 27.19 -79.17 -30.92
CA THR A 4 25.84 -78.84 -30.45
C THR A 4 25.90 -77.61 -29.53
N PRO A 5 25.03 -76.61 -29.72
CA PRO A 5 24.98 -75.46 -28.83
C PRO A 5 24.35 -75.86 -27.49
N SER A 6 25.09 -75.65 -26.40
CA SER A 6 24.59 -75.82 -25.03
C SER A 6 23.73 -74.62 -24.65
N TRP A 7 22.41 -74.82 -24.63
CA TRP A 7 21.46 -73.81 -24.18
C TRP A 7 21.29 -73.89 -22.66
N ASN A 8 21.96 -72.99 -21.93
CA ASN A 8 21.86 -72.94 -20.48
C ASN A 8 20.60 -72.17 -20.03
N SER A 9 19.43 -72.81 -20.14
CA SER A 9 18.10 -72.21 -19.95
C SER A 9 17.61 -72.26 -18.49
N GLN A 10 18.38 -71.68 -17.57
CA GLN A 10 17.92 -71.45 -16.19
C GLN A 10 17.16 -70.12 -16.06
N ALA A 11 15.83 -70.19 -16.08
CA ALA A 11 14.96 -69.06 -15.75
C ALA A 11 14.66 -69.07 -14.23
N LYS A 12 15.00 -67.97 -13.54
CA LYS A 12 14.63 -67.76 -12.13
C LYS A 12 13.39 -66.87 -12.06
N LEU A 13 12.36 -67.33 -11.34
CA LEU A 13 11.15 -66.55 -11.07
C LEU A 13 11.00 -66.40 -9.55
N GLU A 14 10.99 -65.16 -9.07
CA GLU A 14 10.65 -64.83 -7.68
C GLU A 14 9.24 -64.24 -7.66
N ILE A 15 8.36 -64.82 -6.84
CA ILE A 15 6.96 -64.40 -6.71
C ILE A 15 6.75 -63.91 -5.27
N HIS A 16 6.37 -62.65 -5.14
CA HIS A 16 5.93 -62.08 -3.86
C HIS A 16 4.39 -62.09 -3.84
N VAL A 17 3.81 -62.89 -2.96
CA VAL A 17 2.36 -62.95 -2.74
C VAL A 17 2.03 -62.15 -1.48
N GLN A 18 1.19 -61.13 -1.62
CA GLN A 18 0.65 -60.36 -0.49
C GLN A 18 -0.84 -60.66 -0.32
N LEU A 19 -1.21 -61.11 0.87
CA LEU A 19 -2.61 -61.27 1.27
C LEU A 19 -3.07 -60.01 2.02
N SER A 20 -4.32 -59.61 1.81
CA SER A 20 -4.95 -58.47 2.49
C SER A 20 -6.41 -58.80 2.79
N CYS A 21 -6.96 -58.17 3.83
CA CYS A 21 -8.35 -58.37 4.24
C CYS A 21 -9.30 -57.51 3.39
N GLU A 22 -10.56 -57.93 3.31
CA GLU A 22 -11.64 -57.11 2.75
C GLU A 22 -11.87 -55.85 3.62
N SER A 23 -12.43 -54.80 3.01
CA SER A 23 -12.64 -53.50 3.67
C SER A 23 -13.44 -53.62 4.96
N GLY A 24 -12.88 -53.10 6.06
CA GLY A 24 -13.48 -53.19 7.40
C GLY A 24 -13.18 -54.48 8.16
N PHE A 25 -12.39 -55.41 7.60
CA PHE A 25 -11.91 -56.61 8.29
C PHE A 25 -10.41 -56.54 8.61
N TYR A 26 -10.04 -57.09 9.77
CA TYR A 26 -8.72 -56.94 10.38
C TYR A 26 -8.27 -58.22 11.09
N GLY A 27 -6.98 -58.26 11.45
CA GLY A 27 -6.34 -59.38 12.14
C GLY A 27 -5.84 -60.48 11.20
N PRO A 28 -5.08 -61.46 11.72
CA PRO A 28 -4.33 -62.43 10.90
C PRO A 28 -5.21 -63.38 10.08
N ALA A 29 -6.48 -63.55 10.46
CA ALA A 29 -7.46 -64.38 9.74
C ALA A 29 -8.63 -63.55 9.19
N CYS A 30 -8.51 -62.22 9.13
CA CYS A 30 -9.56 -61.28 8.70
C CYS A 30 -10.92 -61.44 9.42
N GLY A 31 -10.96 -62.05 10.61
CA GLY A 31 -12.20 -62.34 11.34
C GLY A 31 -12.75 -61.17 12.16
N LYS A 32 -11.97 -60.10 12.37
CA LYS A 32 -12.35 -58.96 13.21
C LYS A 32 -12.93 -57.84 12.35
N ARG A 33 -14.22 -57.55 12.48
CA ARG A 33 -14.87 -56.42 11.80
C ARG A 33 -14.76 -55.14 12.65
N CYS A 34 -14.42 -54.02 12.01
CA CYS A 34 -14.52 -52.67 12.58
C CYS A 34 -15.29 -51.74 11.63
N GLN A 35 -16.08 -50.83 12.19
CA GLN A 35 -16.82 -49.81 11.45
C GLN A 35 -16.46 -48.42 11.99
N ALA A 36 -15.88 -47.58 11.13
CA ALA A 36 -15.64 -46.18 11.45
C ALA A 36 -16.96 -45.41 11.47
N LYS A 37 -17.16 -44.55 12.48
CA LYS A 37 -18.31 -43.64 12.56
C LYS A 37 -17.85 -42.23 12.20
N ALA A 38 -18.39 -41.65 11.12
CA ALA A 38 -18.03 -40.31 10.67
C ALA A 38 -18.14 -39.28 11.82
N GLY A 39 -17.06 -38.51 12.06
CA GLY A 39 -17.00 -37.52 13.14
C GLY A 39 -16.91 -38.08 14.58
N HIS A 40 -16.83 -39.40 14.75
CA HIS A 40 -16.84 -40.05 16.07
C HIS A 40 -15.66 -41.02 16.26
N SER A 41 -15.42 -41.93 15.32
CA SER A 41 -14.34 -42.92 15.43
C SER A 41 -13.78 -43.38 14.08
N TYR A 42 -12.53 -43.83 14.09
CA TYR A 42 -11.86 -44.51 12.99
C TYR A 42 -11.34 -45.88 13.45
N CYS A 43 -10.97 -46.75 12.51
CA CYS A 43 -10.41 -48.06 12.82
C CYS A 43 -8.87 -48.00 12.75
N ASP A 44 -8.17 -48.50 13.77
CA ASP A 44 -6.72 -48.66 13.73
C ASP A 44 -6.27 -49.86 12.85
N SER A 45 -4.96 -50.05 12.70
CA SER A 45 -4.39 -51.16 11.92
C SER A 45 -4.70 -52.56 12.49
N GLN A 46 -5.14 -52.65 13.75
CA GLN A 46 -5.56 -53.87 14.41
C GLN A 46 -7.10 -54.03 14.40
N GLY A 47 -7.84 -53.12 13.78
CA GLY A 47 -9.30 -53.09 13.76
C GLY A 47 -9.95 -52.74 15.09
N ASN A 48 -9.28 -52.00 15.98
CA ASN A 48 -9.92 -51.36 17.13
C ASN A 48 -10.59 -50.07 16.70
N ALA A 49 -11.75 -49.75 17.27
CA ALA A 49 -12.33 -48.42 17.14
C ALA A 49 -11.56 -47.44 18.03
N VAL A 50 -10.98 -46.40 17.42
CA VAL A 50 -10.30 -45.30 18.09
C VAL A 50 -11.12 -44.04 17.90
N CYS A 51 -11.41 -43.34 18.99
CA CYS A 51 -12.19 -42.10 18.94
C CYS A 51 -11.42 -41.01 18.18
N VAL A 52 -12.13 -40.17 17.41
CA VAL A 52 -11.52 -38.98 16.85
C VAL A 52 -11.11 -38.02 17.97
N LYS A 53 -10.13 -37.15 17.71
CA LYS A 53 -9.67 -36.16 18.71
C LYS A 53 -10.85 -35.30 19.16
N GLY A 54 -11.11 -35.27 20.47
CA GLY A 54 -12.23 -34.55 21.08
C GLY A 54 -13.47 -35.41 21.40
N LYS A 55 -13.39 -36.74 21.28
CA LYS A 55 -14.45 -37.69 21.66
C LYS A 55 -13.98 -38.65 22.78
N LEU A 56 -14.88 -39.02 23.68
CA LEU A 56 -14.60 -39.91 24.81
C LEU A 56 -14.81 -41.40 24.49
N PRO A 57 -13.88 -42.29 24.89
CA PRO A 57 -14.14 -43.73 24.96
C PRO A 57 -15.26 -44.05 25.97
N PRO A 58 -15.91 -45.24 25.88
CA PRO A 58 -15.60 -46.36 24.99
C PRO A 58 -16.35 -46.37 23.65
N ASP A 59 -17.45 -45.63 23.52
CA ASP A 59 -18.35 -45.65 22.35
C ASP A 59 -18.09 -44.52 21.34
N CYS A 60 -17.24 -43.57 21.71
CA CYS A 60 -16.90 -42.35 20.99
C CYS A 60 -18.10 -41.44 20.69
N GLN A 61 -19.18 -41.55 21.47
CA GLN A 61 -20.41 -40.81 21.25
C GLN A 61 -20.33 -39.41 21.86
N ASN A 62 -19.92 -39.33 23.12
CA ASN A 62 -19.78 -38.08 23.87
C ASN A 62 -18.51 -37.32 23.46
N ASP A 63 -18.59 -36.00 23.49
CA ASP A 63 -17.43 -35.12 23.35
C ASP A 63 -16.54 -35.18 24.60
N ASP A 64 -15.25 -34.90 24.46
CA ASP A 64 -14.29 -34.73 25.55
C ASP A 64 -14.21 -33.24 25.92
N PRO A 65 -14.94 -32.77 26.95
CA PRO A 65 -15.01 -31.36 27.26
C PRO A 65 -13.67 -30.81 27.77
N CYS A 66 -12.80 -31.63 28.38
CA CYS A 66 -11.44 -31.23 28.76
C CYS A 66 -10.49 -31.05 27.56
N LEU A 67 -10.60 -31.89 26.54
CA LEU A 67 -9.77 -31.78 25.34
C LEU A 67 -10.26 -30.69 24.36
N LEU A 68 -11.57 -30.50 24.27
CA LEU A 68 -12.17 -29.39 23.49
C LEU A 68 -12.08 -28.05 24.23
N ASN A 69 -12.06 -28.08 25.56
CA ASN A 69 -11.94 -26.91 26.42
C ASN A 69 -10.89 -27.19 27.50
N PRO A 70 -9.61 -26.90 27.24
CA PRO A 70 -8.58 -26.97 28.26
C PRO A 70 -8.86 -25.97 29.39
N CYS A 71 -8.40 -26.29 30.60
CA CYS A 71 -8.38 -25.35 31.72
C CYS A 71 -7.27 -24.30 31.50
N ALA A 72 -7.11 -23.36 32.44
CA ALA A 72 -5.94 -22.47 32.45
C ALA A 72 -4.64 -23.27 32.56
N GLU A 73 -3.51 -22.68 32.13
CA GLU A 73 -2.20 -23.30 32.28
C GLU A 73 -1.92 -23.65 33.75
N GLY A 74 -1.47 -24.88 34.01
CA GLY A 74 -1.23 -25.41 35.35
C GLY A 74 -2.46 -25.98 36.08
N ALA A 75 -3.68 -25.89 35.52
CA ALA A 75 -4.87 -26.50 36.10
C ALA A 75 -5.09 -27.95 35.60
N GLU A 76 -5.48 -28.86 36.50
CA GLU A 76 -5.91 -30.22 36.17
C GLU A 76 -7.36 -30.19 35.66
N CYS A 77 -7.66 -30.92 34.57
CA CYS A 77 -9.02 -31.03 34.03
C CYS A 77 -9.59 -32.43 34.24
N LYS A 78 -10.82 -32.52 34.74
CA LYS A 78 -11.58 -33.78 34.90
C LYS A 78 -12.90 -33.70 34.12
N ASN A 79 -13.17 -34.71 33.31
CA ASN A 79 -14.47 -34.87 32.66
C ASN A 79 -15.48 -35.39 33.70
N LEU A 80 -16.71 -34.86 33.67
CA LEU A 80 -17.79 -35.18 34.59
C LEU A 80 -18.82 -36.10 33.93
N GLU A 81 -19.55 -36.87 34.74
CA GLU A 81 -20.56 -37.84 34.27
C GLU A 81 -21.77 -37.20 33.58
N ASP A 82 -22.03 -35.91 33.84
CA ASP A 82 -23.07 -35.09 33.21
C ASP A 82 -22.67 -34.56 31.81
N GLY A 83 -21.48 -34.91 31.32
CA GLY A 83 -20.89 -34.38 30.09
C GLY A 83 -20.20 -33.01 30.27
N GLY A 84 -20.11 -32.52 31.51
CA GLY A 84 -19.36 -31.32 31.87
C GLY A 84 -17.86 -31.57 32.07
N ARG A 85 -17.15 -30.51 32.48
CA ARG A 85 -15.76 -30.57 32.97
C ARG A 85 -15.61 -29.83 34.29
N GLN A 86 -14.70 -30.28 35.13
CA GLN A 86 -14.22 -29.57 36.30
C GLN A 86 -12.74 -29.21 36.10
N CYS A 87 -12.40 -27.95 36.35
CA CYS A 87 -11.02 -27.49 36.45
C CYS A 87 -10.61 -27.40 37.91
N ILE A 88 -9.46 -28.00 38.25
CA ILE A 88 -8.89 -28.04 39.60
C ILE A 88 -7.55 -27.29 39.55
N CYS A 89 -7.41 -26.27 40.39
CA CYS A 89 -6.20 -25.48 40.53
C CYS A 89 -6.16 -24.85 41.92
N GLU A 90 -4.99 -24.38 42.33
CA GLU A 90 -4.73 -23.83 43.67
C GLU A 90 -5.13 -22.34 43.81
N ALA A 91 -5.81 -21.76 42.82
CA ALA A 91 -6.13 -20.34 42.79
C ALA A 91 -7.34 -20.00 43.69
N GLU A 92 -7.21 -18.93 44.49
CA GLU A 92 -8.29 -18.38 45.32
C GLU A 92 -9.54 -17.97 44.50
N ASP A 93 -9.35 -17.60 43.24
CA ASP A 93 -10.41 -17.28 42.28
C ASP A 93 -10.57 -18.41 41.27
N THR A 94 -11.46 -19.34 41.58
CA THR A 94 -11.79 -20.49 40.72
C THR A 94 -12.33 -20.10 39.34
N SER A 95 -12.76 -18.85 39.13
CA SER A 95 -13.23 -18.35 37.84
C SER A 95 -12.10 -18.36 36.80
N LYS A 96 -10.87 -18.06 37.22
CA LYS A 96 -9.67 -18.08 36.38
C LYS A 96 -9.21 -19.50 36.03
N CYS A 97 -9.59 -20.49 36.84
CA CYS A 97 -9.24 -21.90 36.67
C CYS A 97 -9.71 -22.49 35.33
N TYR A 98 -10.88 -22.06 34.86
CA TYR A 98 -11.52 -22.58 33.64
C TYR A 98 -10.95 -21.99 32.34
N GLY A 99 -9.92 -21.14 32.44
CA GLY A 99 -9.39 -20.33 31.34
C GLY A 99 -10.09 -18.97 31.25
N TYR A 100 -9.48 -18.03 30.51
CA TYR A 100 -10.03 -16.68 30.30
C TYR A 100 -11.42 -16.77 29.66
N LYS A 101 -12.47 -16.44 30.44
CA LYS A 101 -13.80 -16.19 29.90
C LYS A 101 -13.72 -14.94 29.04
N ALA A 102 -13.94 -15.07 27.74
CA ALA A 102 -13.68 -13.97 26.82
C ALA A 102 -14.46 -12.68 27.14
N CYS A 103 -15.60 -12.79 27.85
CA CYS A 103 -16.44 -11.67 28.30
C CYS A 103 -16.47 -11.43 29.83
N GLU A 104 -15.65 -12.11 30.63
CA GLU A 104 -15.64 -11.92 32.09
C GLU A 104 -14.21 -11.78 32.66
N PRO A 105 -13.86 -10.63 33.27
CA PRO A 105 -14.64 -9.39 33.34
C PRO A 105 -14.88 -8.79 31.95
N ASN A 106 -15.96 -8.01 31.76
CA ASN A 106 -16.32 -7.45 30.46
C ASN A 106 -15.14 -6.63 29.87
N PRO A 107 -14.53 -7.06 28.74
CA PRO A 107 -13.40 -6.38 28.13
C PRO A 107 -13.81 -5.14 27.34
N CYS A 108 -15.09 -4.99 27.03
CA CYS A 108 -15.63 -3.90 26.24
C CYS A 108 -15.80 -2.65 27.11
N LEU A 109 -15.15 -1.56 26.72
CA LEU A 109 -15.16 -0.30 27.44
C LEU A 109 -16.38 0.56 27.07
N ASN A 110 -16.58 1.65 27.81
CA ASN A 110 -17.58 2.69 27.51
C ASN A 110 -19.03 2.18 27.40
N GLY A 111 -19.37 1.10 28.10
CA GLY A 111 -20.69 0.47 28.05
C GLY A 111 -20.91 -0.46 26.86
N GLY A 112 -19.85 -0.92 26.20
CA GLY A 112 -19.93 -1.96 25.17
C GLY A 112 -20.46 -3.29 25.70
N GLU A 113 -21.33 -3.92 24.92
CA GLU A 113 -21.85 -5.26 25.21
C GLU A 113 -20.89 -6.31 24.64
N CYS A 114 -20.49 -7.27 25.48
CA CYS A 114 -19.56 -8.33 25.06
C CYS A 114 -20.33 -9.56 24.57
N THR A 115 -19.94 -10.04 23.40
CA THR A 115 -20.47 -11.27 22.80
C THR A 115 -19.33 -12.26 22.55
N LEU A 116 -19.60 -13.56 22.67
CA LEU A 116 -18.62 -14.60 22.32
C LEU A 116 -18.48 -14.65 20.80
N SER A 117 -17.24 -14.69 20.30
CA SER A 117 -16.98 -14.69 18.86
C SER A 117 -17.42 -16.00 18.22
N SER A 118 -18.16 -15.90 17.12
CA SER A 118 -18.71 -17.05 16.37
C SER A 118 -17.65 -17.99 15.77
N THR A 119 -16.41 -17.51 15.63
CA THR A 119 -15.27 -18.29 15.11
C THR A 119 -14.41 -18.95 16.18
N ASN A 120 -14.42 -18.45 17.42
CA ASN A 120 -13.63 -19.00 18.51
C ASN A 120 -14.21 -18.61 19.88
N ARG A 121 -14.62 -19.62 20.66
CA ARG A 121 -15.18 -19.49 22.01
C ARG A 121 -14.25 -18.84 23.06
N PHE A 122 -12.96 -18.72 22.77
CA PHE A 122 -11.97 -18.03 23.61
C PHE A 122 -11.73 -16.57 23.19
N LYS A 123 -12.47 -16.08 22.19
CA LYS A 123 -12.37 -14.72 21.67
C LYS A 123 -13.71 -14.00 21.86
N HIS A 124 -13.67 -12.69 22.11
CA HIS A 124 -14.85 -11.85 22.21
C HIS A 124 -14.96 -10.90 21.01
N ASP A 125 -16.18 -10.50 20.72
CA ASP A 125 -16.51 -9.38 19.85
C ASP A 125 -17.35 -8.38 20.67
N CYS A 126 -16.98 -7.09 20.62
CA CYS A 126 -17.64 -6.03 21.35
C CYS A 126 -18.63 -5.25 20.47
N LEU A 127 -19.89 -5.19 20.91
CA LEU A 127 -20.91 -4.32 20.33
C LEU A 127 -20.77 -2.93 20.95
N CYS A 128 -20.19 -2.00 20.19
CA CYS A 128 -19.91 -0.65 20.67
C CYS A 128 -21.14 0.27 20.59
N PRO A 129 -21.44 1.03 21.65
CA PRO A 129 -22.48 2.04 21.62
C PRO A 129 -22.11 3.19 20.67
N MET A 130 -23.12 3.94 20.24
CA MET A 130 -22.96 5.07 19.33
C MET A 130 -21.89 6.06 19.82
N GLY A 131 -20.95 6.41 18.94
CA GLY A 131 -19.85 7.30 19.26
C GLY A 131 -18.57 6.60 19.72
N PHE A 132 -18.54 5.27 19.87
CA PHE A 132 -17.34 4.48 20.18
C PHE A 132 -17.02 3.42 19.12
N ALA A 133 -15.76 3.02 19.02
CA ALA A 133 -15.21 2.10 18.03
C ALA A 133 -13.94 1.38 18.53
N GLY A 134 -13.41 0.47 17.71
CA GLY A 134 -12.25 -0.38 18.04
C GLY A 134 -12.66 -1.70 18.70
N ALA A 135 -11.73 -2.65 18.78
CA ALA A 135 -12.00 -4.04 19.21
C ALA A 135 -12.65 -4.16 20.59
N ASN A 136 -12.40 -3.19 21.48
CA ASN A 136 -12.92 -3.09 22.84
C ASN A 136 -13.65 -1.76 23.10
N CYS A 137 -14.14 -1.08 22.06
CA CYS A 137 -14.86 0.20 22.16
C CYS A 137 -14.09 1.35 22.82
N ALA A 138 -12.74 1.28 22.83
CA ALA A 138 -11.87 2.28 23.44
C ALA A 138 -11.73 3.59 22.66
N VAL A 139 -12.20 3.67 21.40
CA VAL A 139 -11.94 4.81 20.49
C VAL A 139 -13.21 5.61 20.23
N PRO A 140 -13.39 6.79 20.85
CA PRO A 140 -14.40 7.76 20.46
C PRO A 140 -14.28 8.21 19.00
N TRP A 141 -15.41 8.29 18.30
CA TRP A 141 -15.50 8.69 16.90
C TRP A 141 -14.94 10.09 16.63
N HIS A 142 -15.02 10.99 17.62
CA HIS A 142 -14.51 12.35 17.47
C HIS A 142 -12.99 12.40 17.24
N TRP A 143 -12.24 11.42 17.74
CA TRP A 143 -10.79 11.34 17.50
C TRP A 143 -10.48 10.93 16.06
N ILE A 144 -11.33 10.08 15.48
CA ILE A 144 -11.26 9.67 14.06
C ILE A 144 -11.53 10.88 13.16
N THR A 145 -12.51 11.72 13.50
CA THR A 145 -12.80 12.95 12.73
C THR A 145 -11.75 14.04 12.90
N ILE A 146 -11.16 14.21 14.09
CA ILE A 146 -10.04 15.14 14.28
C ILE A 146 -8.82 14.68 13.48
N ALA A 147 -8.49 13.38 13.52
CA ALA A 147 -7.35 12.83 12.79
C ALA A 147 -7.50 13.01 11.27
N SER A 148 -8.70 12.75 10.72
CA SER A 148 -8.94 12.92 9.28
C SER A 148 -8.90 14.39 8.84
N VAL A 149 -9.49 15.31 9.60
CA VAL A 149 -9.40 16.76 9.33
C VAL A 149 -7.95 17.24 9.44
N SER A 150 -7.21 16.80 10.45
CA SER A 150 -5.79 17.15 10.63
C SER A 150 -4.93 16.66 9.46
N LEU A 151 -5.17 15.44 8.97
CA LEU A 151 -4.46 14.92 7.80
C LEU A 151 -4.79 15.73 6.53
N ILE A 152 -6.06 16.11 6.32
CA ILE A 152 -6.48 16.93 5.18
C ILE A 152 -5.85 18.33 5.24
N THR A 153 -5.79 18.98 6.41
CA THR A 153 -5.13 20.29 6.54
C THR A 153 -3.63 20.20 6.27
N ILE A 154 -2.94 19.16 6.77
CA ILE A 154 -1.51 18.92 6.47
C ILE A 154 -1.28 18.72 4.96
N ILE A 155 -2.09 17.87 4.29
CA ILE A 155 -1.97 17.61 2.86
C ILE A 155 -2.22 18.89 2.04
N THR A 156 -3.28 19.64 2.35
CA THR A 156 -3.60 20.89 1.63
C THR A 156 -2.53 21.96 1.83
N CYS A 157 -1.99 22.13 3.05
CA CYS A 157 -0.85 23.00 3.31
C CYS A 157 0.40 22.57 2.52
N ALA A 158 0.73 21.28 2.49
CA ALA A 158 1.86 20.75 1.72
C ALA A 158 1.72 21.02 0.21
N LEU A 159 0.52 20.79 -0.36
CA LEU A 159 0.23 21.11 -1.77
C LEU A 159 0.38 22.60 -2.07
N VAL A 160 -0.09 23.49 -1.18
CA VAL A 160 0.08 24.94 -1.33
C VAL A 160 1.56 25.35 -1.32
N VAL A 161 2.37 24.76 -0.43
CA VAL A 161 3.83 25.01 -0.37
C VAL A 161 4.50 24.50 -1.65
N ILE A 162 4.21 23.27 -2.09
CA ILE A 162 4.75 22.69 -3.34
C ILE A 162 4.38 23.58 -4.55
N CYS A 163 3.12 24.01 -4.65
CA CYS A 163 2.68 24.92 -5.71
C CYS A 163 3.41 26.27 -5.67
N ARG A 164 3.66 26.85 -4.48
CA ARG A 164 4.44 28.09 -4.34
C ARG A 164 5.91 27.89 -4.71
N CYS A 165 6.56 26.82 -4.28
CA CYS A 165 7.94 26.48 -4.65
C CYS A 165 8.09 26.24 -6.16
N ARG A 166 7.15 25.53 -6.80
CA ARG A 166 7.13 25.33 -8.26
C ARG A 166 6.90 26.64 -9.01
N ARG A 167 6.02 27.52 -8.53
CA ARG A 167 5.84 28.87 -9.12
C ARG A 167 7.09 29.75 -8.97
N LYS A 168 7.77 29.72 -7.82
CA LYS A 168 9.02 30.49 -7.59
C LYS A 168 10.13 30.02 -8.53
N THR A 169 10.43 28.72 -8.55
CA THR A 169 11.46 28.15 -9.43
C THR A 169 11.15 28.31 -10.93
N ALA A 170 9.88 28.29 -11.33
CA ALA A 170 9.47 28.61 -12.70
C ALA A 170 9.73 30.08 -13.07
N LYS A 171 9.44 31.03 -12.17
CA LYS A 171 9.75 32.45 -12.36
C LYS A 171 11.26 32.69 -12.48
N GLU A 172 12.05 32.10 -11.58
CA GLU A 172 13.52 32.23 -11.60
C GLU A 172 14.12 31.71 -12.91
N LYS A 173 13.66 30.53 -13.40
CA LYS A 173 14.07 29.99 -14.71
C LYS A 173 13.68 30.88 -15.90
N ALA A 174 12.50 31.50 -15.85
CA ALA A 174 12.05 32.41 -16.90
C ALA A 174 12.89 33.69 -16.95
N VAL A 175 13.19 34.28 -15.79
CA VAL A 175 14.06 35.46 -15.67
C VAL A 175 15.48 35.13 -16.15
N TYR A 176 16.06 34.02 -15.70
CA TYR A 176 17.39 33.57 -16.13
C TYR A 176 17.48 33.37 -17.66
N LYS A 177 16.44 32.79 -18.28
CA LYS A 177 16.40 32.64 -19.73
C LYS A 177 16.37 34.00 -20.45
N LEU A 178 15.61 34.97 -19.92
CA LEU A 178 15.53 36.31 -20.50
C LEU A 178 16.86 37.07 -20.38
N THR A 179 17.50 37.07 -19.21
CA THR A 179 18.81 37.73 -19.03
C THR A 179 19.91 37.07 -19.83
N LYS A 180 19.92 35.74 -19.96
CA LYS A 180 20.86 35.04 -20.83
C LYS A 180 20.69 35.45 -22.30
N ASN A 181 19.47 35.44 -22.83
CA ASN A 181 19.21 35.85 -24.22
C ASN A 181 19.61 37.32 -24.48
N GLN A 182 19.39 38.22 -23.51
CA GLN A 182 19.80 39.62 -23.60
C GLN A 182 21.33 39.79 -23.61
N LEU A 183 22.05 38.97 -22.84
CA LEU A 183 23.52 38.98 -22.82
C LEU A 183 24.11 38.46 -24.14
N GLU A 184 23.58 37.35 -24.67
CA GLU A 184 24.00 36.78 -25.96
C GLU A 184 23.80 37.80 -27.11
N PHE A 185 22.63 38.46 -27.17
CA PHE A 185 22.37 39.51 -28.15
C PHE A 185 23.31 40.73 -28.00
N LYS A 186 23.65 41.11 -26.76
CA LYS A 186 24.60 42.20 -26.50
C LYS A 186 25.99 41.87 -27.01
N GLU A 187 26.48 40.64 -26.78
CA GLU A 187 27.79 40.20 -27.30
C GLU A 187 27.84 40.18 -28.83
N GLU A 188 26.78 39.73 -29.50
CA GLU A 188 26.70 39.77 -30.97
C GLU A 188 26.71 41.21 -31.51
N LEU A 189 25.97 42.12 -30.87
CA LEU A 189 25.94 43.54 -31.23
C LEU A 189 27.31 44.21 -31.04
N GLU A 190 28.00 43.95 -29.92
CA GLU A 190 29.34 44.47 -29.65
C GLU A 190 30.38 43.94 -30.67
N ARG A 191 30.32 42.65 -31.03
CA ARG A 191 31.15 42.09 -32.11
C ARG A 191 30.88 42.74 -33.47
N ALA A 192 29.62 42.97 -33.82
CA ALA A 192 29.23 43.60 -35.08
C ALA A 192 29.69 45.07 -35.18
N ILE A 193 29.61 45.82 -34.07
CA ILE A 193 30.11 47.20 -33.99
C ILE A 193 31.64 47.24 -34.12
N ALA A 194 32.36 46.34 -33.44
CA ALA A 194 33.82 46.27 -33.53
C ALA A 194 34.30 46.00 -34.98
N LEU A 195 33.67 45.06 -35.69
CA LEU A 195 33.96 44.78 -37.10
C LEU A 195 33.71 46.00 -38.00
N ARG A 196 32.68 46.80 -37.72
CA ARG A 196 32.39 48.03 -38.47
C ARG A 196 33.42 49.12 -38.22
N ALA A 197 33.87 49.29 -36.97
CA ALA A 197 34.89 50.27 -36.59
C ALA A 197 36.29 49.95 -37.17
N SER A 198 36.57 48.67 -37.46
CA SER A 198 37.83 48.24 -38.11
C SER A 198 37.85 48.42 -39.65
N ARG A 199 36.78 48.95 -40.27
CA ARG A 199 36.78 49.28 -41.69
C ARG A 199 37.42 50.67 -41.88
N PRO A 200 38.58 50.80 -42.55
CA PRO A 200 39.12 52.12 -42.87
C PRO A 200 38.16 52.85 -43.82
N GLU A 201 38.05 54.16 -43.64
CA GLU A 201 37.37 55.02 -44.62
C GLU A 201 38.14 54.95 -45.94
N ALA A 202 37.51 54.39 -46.96
CA ALA A 202 37.93 54.60 -48.33
C ALA A 202 37.31 55.93 -48.79
N GLU A 203 38.05 57.01 -48.56
CA GLU A 203 37.85 58.24 -49.34
C GLU A 203 38.17 57.92 -50.81
N ASP A 204 37.15 57.80 -51.65
CA ASP A 204 37.29 58.07 -53.09
C ASP A 204 35.92 58.43 -53.71
N TYR A 205 35.99 59.18 -54.82
CA TYR A 205 34.90 59.62 -55.68
C TYR A 205 33.89 60.64 -55.14
N MET A 206 34.36 61.89 -55.07
CA MET A 206 33.59 63.00 -55.62
C MET A 206 34.03 63.20 -57.07
N ASP A 207 33.16 62.94 -58.06
CA ASP A 207 33.15 63.70 -59.32
C ASP A 207 31.94 63.36 -60.22
N ILE A 208 31.64 64.32 -61.12
CA ILE A 208 30.63 64.38 -62.19
C ILE A 208 29.30 65.06 -61.80
N TYR A 209 29.37 66.40 -61.81
CA TYR A 209 28.28 67.26 -62.28
C TYR A 209 28.67 67.75 -63.69
N ASP A 210 27.85 67.42 -64.70
CA ASP A 210 27.62 68.15 -65.95
C ASP A 210 26.43 67.42 -66.60
N ASP A 211 25.22 67.97 -66.49
CA ASP A 211 24.62 68.90 -67.45
C ASP A 211 24.09 68.18 -68.70
N TYR A 212 22.76 68.12 -68.83
CA TYR A 212 22.01 68.41 -70.06
C TYR A 212 20.50 68.44 -69.80
N GLU A 213 19.82 69.43 -70.40
CA GLU A 213 18.36 69.60 -70.38
C GLU A 213 17.63 68.48 -71.15
N GLY A 214 16.34 68.22 -70.84
CA GLY A 214 15.49 67.40 -71.73
C GLY A 214 14.22 66.79 -71.12
N GLU A 215 13.10 67.51 -71.25
CA GLU A 215 11.72 67.05 -71.48
C GLU A 215 11.15 65.75 -70.83
N LYS A 216 10.03 65.91 -70.11
CA LYS A 216 8.95 64.92 -69.90
C LYS A 216 8.42 64.42 -71.27
N PRO A 217 7.91 63.17 -71.44
CA PRO A 217 6.78 62.60 -70.66
C PRO A 217 6.92 61.06 -70.43
N GLU A 218 5.94 60.23 -70.04
CA GLU A 218 4.48 60.30 -69.75
C GLU A 218 4.14 59.73 -68.33
N THR A 219 2.90 59.27 -68.10
CA THR A 219 2.38 58.66 -66.87
C THR A 219 2.28 57.13 -66.93
N GLU A 220 2.51 56.44 -65.81
CA GLU A 220 1.50 55.48 -65.32
C GLU A 220 1.47 55.46 -63.78
N TYR A 221 0.26 55.33 -63.23
CA TYR A 221 -0.07 55.68 -61.84
C TYR A 221 -0.88 54.54 -61.23
N PHE A 222 -0.34 53.82 -60.25
CA PHE A 222 -1.16 53.01 -59.35
C PHE A 222 -0.56 52.89 -57.93
N SER A 223 -1.51 52.84 -56.98
CA SER A 223 -1.41 52.85 -55.51
C SER A 223 -0.60 51.66 -54.93
N TYR A 224 -0.23 51.61 -53.64
CA TYR A 224 -1.02 51.94 -52.43
C TYR A 224 -0.20 52.44 -51.24
N GLU A 225 -0.82 53.35 -50.47
CA GLU A 225 -0.45 53.66 -49.09
C GLU A 225 -0.93 52.56 -48.13
N TYR A 226 -0.25 52.42 -46.99
CA TYR A 226 -0.90 51.97 -45.75
C TYR A 226 -0.48 52.91 -44.61
N THR A 227 -1.48 53.42 -43.91
CA THR A 227 -1.35 54.57 -43.01
C THR A 227 -1.16 54.18 -41.54
N ASP A 228 -0.77 55.19 -40.77
CA ASP A 228 -1.06 55.39 -39.34
C ASP A 228 -0.46 54.45 -38.29
N VAL A 229 0.61 54.96 -37.69
CA VAL A 229 1.04 54.66 -36.31
C VAL A 229 0.16 55.44 -35.32
N PRO A 230 -0.45 54.76 -34.34
CA PRO A 230 -0.56 55.34 -33.00
C PRO A 230 -0.26 54.30 -31.89
N SER A 231 0.18 54.65 -30.68
CA SER A 231 0.72 55.90 -30.15
C SER A 231 1.44 55.59 -28.82
N LEU A 232 2.54 56.26 -28.51
CA LEU A 232 3.43 55.92 -27.38
C LEU A 232 3.13 56.76 -26.10
N LEU A 233 1.87 57.16 -25.90
CA LEU A 233 1.51 58.24 -24.98
C LEU A 233 0.40 57.90 -23.95
N ALA A 234 0.50 56.73 -23.32
CA ALA A 234 -0.12 56.44 -22.03
C ALA A 234 0.71 55.35 -21.30
N ALA A 235 1.21 55.51 -20.08
CA ALA A 235 1.05 56.62 -19.13
C ALA A 235 2.40 56.93 -18.43
N LYS A 236 2.65 58.22 -18.20
CA LYS A 236 3.69 58.70 -17.29
C LYS A 236 3.05 59.05 -15.94
N THR A 237 3.84 59.03 -14.87
CA THR A 237 3.58 59.61 -13.53
C THR A 237 2.36 59.15 -12.74
N ALA A 238 2.58 58.17 -11.85
CA ALA A 238 2.37 58.21 -10.39
C ALA A 238 2.97 56.88 -9.84
N ILE A 239 3.58 56.73 -8.65
CA ILE A 239 3.49 57.43 -7.35
C ILE A 239 4.91 57.49 -6.73
N GLU A 240 5.16 58.45 -5.83
CA GLU A 240 6.40 58.59 -5.05
C GLU A 240 6.64 57.48 -4.01
N TYR A 241 7.84 57.50 -3.42
CA TYR A 241 8.29 56.55 -2.40
C TYR A 241 7.60 56.77 -1.05
N ASP A 242 7.31 55.67 -0.36
CA ASP A 242 7.26 55.65 1.10
C ASP A 242 8.07 54.44 1.61
N LEU A 243 9.09 54.70 2.43
CA LEU A 243 10.09 53.71 2.89
C LEU A 243 9.82 53.32 4.35
N PRO A 244 9.57 52.03 4.67
CA PRO A 244 9.61 51.54 6.04
C PRO A 244 11.07 51.33 6.48
N VAL A 245 11.47 51.99 7.56
CA VAL A 245 12.80 51.90 8.19
C VAL A 245 13.04 50.50 8.78
N PRO A 246 14.25 49.91 8.66
CA PRO A 246 14.57 48.62 9.27
C PRO A 246 14.75 48.74 10.81
N PRO A 247 14.30 47.74 11.60
CA PRO A 247 14.54 47.72 13.04
C PRO A 247 16.00 47.37 13.37
N THR A 248 16.58 48.07 14.34
CA THR A 248 17.91 47.77 14.89
C THR A 248 17.89 46.50 15.76
N PRO A 249 18.98 45.72 15.79
CA PRO A 249 19.04 44.49 16.60
C PRO A 249 19.11 44.79 18.10
N PRO A 250 18.60 43.87 18.96
CA PRO A 250 18.77 43.95 20.40
C PRO A 250 20.20 43.57 20.83
N ALA A 251 20.56 43.98 22.05
CA ALA A 251 21.71 43.46 22.79
C ALA A 251 21.32 42.20 23.60
#